data_AF-A0A3B9EIF8-F1
#
_entry.id   AF-A0A3B9EIF8-F1
#
_cell.length_a   1.000
_cell.length_b   1.000
_cell.length_c   1.000
_cell.angle_alpha   90.00
_cell.angle_beta   90.00
_cell.angle_gamma   90.00
#
_symmetry.space_group_name_H-M   'P 1'
#
loop_
_entity.id
_entity.type
_entity.pdbx_description
1 polymer ?
#
loop_
_entity_poly.entity_id
_entity_poly.type
_entity_poly.pdbx_seq_one_letter_code
_entity_poly.pdbx_strand_id
1 'polypeptide(L)'
;MDRNEVIAGVAGELHATEKALDDAITHATTLVQAMIGARTALSLSAVAASGSQTKAMEAIAALSTAREAVIACHAELQKDHRRLGYGAYALGPLAKPDEWDSRPMGSQERHLRVA
;
A
#
# COMPACT_ATOMS: atom_id res chain seq x y z
N MET A 1 -9.68 10.56 24.88
CA MET A 1 -8.75 10.35 23.77
C MET A 1 -7.53 11.21 24.04
N ASP A 2 -6.37 10.60 24.24
CA ASP A 2 -5.11 11.33 24.43
C ASP A 2 -4.40 11.59 23.10
N ARG A 3 -3.32 12.40 23.15
CA ARG A 3 -2.56 12.79 21.97
C ARG A 3 -1.99 11.58 21.20
N ASN A 4 -1.53 10.57 21.92
CA ASN A 4 -0.92 9.38 21.31
C ASN A 4 -1.99 8.51 20.63
N GLU A 5 -3.18 8.42 21.22
CA GLU A 5 -4.33 7.72 20.63
C GLU A 5 -4.77 8.39 19.31
N VAL A 6 -4.80 9.73 19.25
CA VAL A 6 -5.11 10.47 18.01
C VAL A 6 -4.07 10.19 16.93
N ILE A 7 -2.78 10.26 17.28
CA ILE A 7 -1.67 10.03 16.34
C ILE A 7 -1.70 8.59 15.81
N ALA A 8 -1.84 7.61 16.71
CA ALA A 8 -1.93 6.21 16.34
C ALA A 8 -3.14 5.91 15.45
N GLY A 9 -4.28 6.58 15.71
CA GLY A 9 -5.48 6.49 14.87
C GLY A 9 -5.20 6.89 13.42
N VAL A 10 -4.54 8.03 13.21
CA VAL A 10 -4.22 8.52 11.85
C VAL A 10 -3.31 7.54 11.09
N ALA A 11 -2.29 6.96 11.73
CA ALA A 11 -1.48 5.95 11.03
C ALA A 11 -2.20 4.63 10.81
N GLY A 12 -3.12 4.25 11.71
CA GLY A 12 -4.01 3.12 11.49
C GLY A 12 -4.81 3.30 10.20
N GLU A 13 -5.44 4.46 10.04
CA GLU A 13 -6.20 4.80 8.81
C GLU A 13 -5.31 4.86 7.56
N LEU A 14 -4.10 5.38 7.68
CA LEU A 14 -3.14 5.41 6.56
C LEU A 14 -2.79 3.99 6.08
N HIS A 15 -2.45 3.07 7.00
CA HIS A 15 -2.14 1.68 6.66
C HIS A 15 -3.37 0.94 6.12
N ALA A 16 -4.55 1.19 6.71
CA ALA A 16 -5.81 0.63 6.22
C ALA A 16 -6.11 1.11 4.79
N THR A 17 -5.83 2.38 4.48
CA THR A 17 -5.99 2.96 3.15
C THR A 17 -5.03 2.35 2.14
N GLU A 18 -3.74 2.18 2.49
CA GLU A 18 -2.76 1.48 1.65
C GLU A 18 -3.25 0.06 1.31
N LYS A 19 -3.70 -0.68 2.32
CA LYS A 19 -4.24 -2.03 2.14
C LYS A 19 -5.50 -2.04 1.27
N ALA A 20 -6.43 -1.10 1.49
CA ALA A 20 -7.68 -1.04 0.74
C ALA A 20 -7.44 -0.81 -0.76
N LEU A 21 -6.41 -0.03 -1.12
CA LEU A 21 -6.01 0.17 -2.51
C LEU A 21 -5.44 -1.11 -3.14
N ASP A 22 -4.62 -1.85 -2.40
CA ASP A 22 -4.08 -3.15 -2.87
C ASP A 22 -5.20 -4.19 -3.07
N ASP A 23 -6.14 -4.26 -2.13
CA ASP A 23 -7.32 -5.13 -2.23
C ASP A 23 -8.21 -4.72 -3.43
N ALA A 24 -8.39 -3.41 -3.66
CA ALA A 24 -9.17 -2.90 -4.79
C ALA A 24 -8.51 -3.22 -6.15
N ILE A 25 -7.19 -3.06 -6.27
CA ILE A 25 -6.44 -3.44 -7.48
C ILE A 25 -6.62 -4.94 -7.74
N THR A 26 -6.47 -5.78 -6.71
CA THR A 26 -6.66 -7.23 -6.79
C THR A 26 -8.06 -7.61 -7.26
N HIS A 27 -9.08 -6.93 -6.74
CA HIS A 27 -10.46 -7.20 -7.15
C HIS A 27 -10.73 -6.76 -8.60
N ALA A 28 -10.22 -5.60 -9.00
CA ALA A 28 -10.38 -5.07 -10.35
C ALA A 28 -9.64 -5.94 -11.41
N THR A 29 -8.47 -6.49 -11.09
CA THR A 29 -7.78 -7.43 -11.99
C THR A 29 -8.52 -8.76 -12.12
N THR A 30 -9.12 -9.24 -11.03
CA THR A 30 -10.00 -10.42 -11.03
C THR A 30 -11.20 -10.22 -11.95
N LEU A 31 -11.81 -9.02 -11.93
CA LEU A 31 -12.90 -8.67 -12.85
C LEU A 31 -12.45 -8.77 -14.32
N VAL A 32 -11.29 -8.20 -14.68
CA VAL A 32 -10.75 -8.27 -16.05
C VAL A 32 -10.53 -9.73 -16.47
N GLN A 33 -9.98 -10.57 -15.59
CA GLN A 33 -9.82 -12.00 -15.84
C GLN A 33 -11.18 -12.68 -16.09
N ALA A 34 -12.19 -12.38 -15.29
CA ALA A 34 -13.54 -12.93 -15.46
C ALA A 34 -14.16 -12.51 -16.80
N MET A 35 -13.99 -11.26 -17.23
CA MET A 35 -14.44 -10.79 -18.54
C MET A 35 -13.78 -11.56 -19.69
N ILE A 36 -12.49 -11.81 -19.60
CA ILE A 36 -11.74 -12.61 -20.60
C ILE A 36 -12.23 -14.05 -20.60
N GLY A 37 -12.33 -14.69 -19.43
CA GLY A 37 -12.78 -16.08 -19.30
C GLY A 37 -14.22 -16.28 -19.80
N ALA A 38 -15.13 -15.33 -19.52
CA ALA A 38 -16.50 -15.37 -19.99
C ALA A 38 -16.60 -15.36 -21.52
N ARG A 39 -15.72 -14.61 -22.22
CA ARG A 39 -15.70 -14.65 -23.69
C ARG A 39 -15.37 -16.04 -24.22
N THR A 40 -14.37 -16.69 -23.65
CA THR A 40 -14.00 -18.06 -24.04
C THR A 40 -15.13 -19.04 -23.73
N ALA A 41 -15.65 -19.01 -22.51
CA ALA A 41 -16.70 -19.94 -22.06
C ALA A 41 -17.99 -19.84 -22.89
N LEU A 42 -18.32 -18.63 -23.36
CA LEU A 42 -19.52 -18.35 -24.14
C LEU A 42 -19.25 -18.28 -25.65
N SER A 43 -18.04 -18.61 -26.11
CA SER A 43 -17.63 -18.53 -27.53
C SER A 43 -17.92 -17.16 -28.18
N LEU A 44 -17.73 -16.09 -27.41
CA LEU A 44 -17.93 -14.71 -27.87
C LEU A 44 -16.70 -14.21 -28.62
N SER A 45 -16.95 -13.29 -29.56
CA SER A 45 -15.87 -12.58 -30.27
C SER A 45 -15.00 -11.77 -29.30
N ALA A 46 -13.71 -11.62 -29.63
CA ALA A 46 -12.77 -10.81 -28.86
C ALA A 46 -13.17 -9.34 -28.74
N VAL A 47 -13.99 -8.82 -29.68
CA VAL A 47 -14.51 -7.45 -29.62
C VAL A 47 -15.69 -7.30 -28.66
N ALA A 48 -16.31 -8.39 -28.24
CA ALA A 48 -17.43 -8.35 -27.29
C ALA A 48 -16.94 -7.79 -25.95
N ALA A 49 -17.62 -6.74 -25.47
CA ALA A 49 -17.29 -6.02 -24.23
C ALA A 49 -15.85 -5.47 -24.16
N SER A 50 -15.15 -5.32 -25.30
CA SER A 50 -13.78 -4.79 -25.34
C SER A 50 -13.69 -3.38 -24.76
N GLY A 51 -14.66 -2.51 -25.08
CA GLY A 51 -14.74 -1.16 -24.51
C GLY A 51 -14.90 -1.15 -22.98
N SER A 52 -15.76 -2.03 -22.44
CA SER A 52 -15.91 -2.18 -20.99
C SER A 52 -14.65 -2.71 -20.33
N GLN A 53 -13.94 -3.64 -20.97
CA GLN A 53 -12.65 -4.13 -20.47
C GLN A 53 -11.60 -3.01 -20.47
N THR A 54 -11.55 -2.18 -21.51
CA THR A 54 -10.67 -1.00 -21.54
C THR A 54 -10.96 -0.07 -20.37
N LYS A 55 -12.24 0.19 -20.05
CA LYS A 55 -12.60 0.99 -18.87
C LYS A 55 -12.19 0.36 -17.54
N ALA A 56 -12.27 -0.97 -17.41
CA ALA A 56 -11.75 -1.66 -16.24
C ALA A 56 -10.23 -1.51 -16.11
N MET A 57 -9.49 -1.55 -17.22
CA MET A 57 -8.04 -1.31 -17.23
C MET A 57 -7.69 0.15 -16.89
N GLU A 58 -8.44 1.13 -17.41
CA GLU A 58 -8.30 2.54 -17.02
C GLU A 58 -8.52 2.74 -15.51
N ALA A 59 -9.50 2.06 -14.93
CA ALA A 59 -9.75 2.10 -13.48
C ALA A 59 -8.57 1.51 -12.67
N ILE A 60 -8.00 0.39 -13.13
CA ILE A 60 -6.79 -0.19 -12.50
C ILE A 60 -5.62 0.81 -12.53
N ALA A 61 -5.40 1.49 -13.67
CA ALA A 61 -4.35 2.50 -13.77
C ALA A 61 -4.57 3.66 -12.77
N ALA A 62 -5.81 4.14 -12.63
CA ALA A 62 -6.15 5.18 -11.66
C ALA A 62 -5.93 4.72 -10.20
N LEU A 63 -6.26 3.46 -9.87
CA LEU A 63 -5.99 2.88 -8.56
C LEU A 63 -4.48 2.80 -8.27
N SER A 64 -3.67 2.44 -9.26
CA SER A 64 -2.20 2.45 -9.13
C SER A 64 -1.66 3.85 -8.84
N THR A 65 -2.16 4.87 -9.53
CA THR A 65 -1.80 6.27 -9.25
C THR A 65 -2.24 6.71 -7.84
N ALA A 66 -3.44 6.31 -7.41
CA ALA A 66 -3.90 6.58 -6.04
C ALA A 66 -2.99 5.92 -4.99
N ARG A 67 -2.53 4.70 -5.25
CA ARG A 67 -1.58 3.97 -4.38
C ARG A 67 -0.26 4.72 -4.23
N GLU A 68 0.32 5.18 -5.33
CA GLU A 68 1.54 5.99 -5.30
C GLU A 68 1.37 7.27 -4.49
N ALA A 69 0.24 7.97 -4.68
CA ALA A 69 -0.07 9.18 -3.94
C ALA A 69 -0.21 8.93 -2.42
N VAL A 70 -0.84 7.83 -2.01
CA VAL A 70 -0.97 7.46 -0.59
C VAL A 70 0.38 7.08 0.01
N ILE A 71 1.25 6.37 -0.73
CA ILE A 71 2.62 6.07 -0.27
C ILE A 71 3.45 7.34 -0.10
N ALA A 72 3.32 8.29 -1.03
CA ALA A 72 3.95 9.60 -0.88
C ALA A 72 3.40 10.36 0.34
N CYS A 73 2.08 10.33 0.58
CA CYS A 73 1.47 10.88 1.79
C CYS A 73 2.05 10.24 3.06
N HIS A 74 2.25 8.91 3.07
CA HIS A 74 2.91 8.22 4.16
C HIS A 74 4.31 8.80 4.42
N ALA A 75 5.12 8.97 3.38
CA ALA A 75 6.46 9.51 3.52
C ALA A 75 6.46 10.94 4.11
N GLU A 76 5.53 11.80 3.70
CA GLU A 76 5.38 13.15 4.27
C GLU A 76 4.96 13.11 5.74
N LEU A 77 3.97 12.29 6.09
CA LEU A 77 3.51 12.14 7.48
C LEU A 77 4.63 11.63 8.40
N GLN A 78 5.53 10.78 7.90
CA GLN A 78 6.71 10.33 8.66
C GLN A 78 7.71 11.46 8.91
N LYS A 79 7.86 12.42 7.97
CA LYS A 79 8.70 13.61 8.18
C LYS A 79 8.12 14.49 9.27
N ASP A 80 6.81 14.72 9.21
CA ASP A 80 6.09 15.54 10.21
C ASP A 80 6.15 14.91 11.60
N HIS A 81 5.96 13.59 11.70
CA HIS A 81 6.04 12.87 12.96
C HIS A 81 7.39 13.08 13.67
N ARG A 82 8.49 13.06 12.91
CA ARG A 82 9.83 13.36 13.42
C ARG A 82 9.99 14.83 13.79
N ARG A 83 9.59 15.75 12.91
CA ARG A 83 9.70 17.20 13.13
C ARG A 83 8.95 17.65 14.40
N LEU A 84 7.81 17.03 14.67
CA LEU A 84 6.95 17.36 15.81
C LEU A 84 7.32 16.60 17.09
N GLY A 85 8.32 15.72 17.05
CA GLY A 85 8.83 15.01 18.22
C GLY A 85 7.85 13.97 18.79
N TYR A 86 7.01 13.39 17.94
CA TYR A 86 6.00 12.40 18.36
C TYR A 86 6.59 10.98 18.57
N GLY A 87 7.90 10.81 18.38
CA GLY A 87 8.65 9.57 18.62
C GLY A 87 8.85 8.72 17.37
N ALA A 88 9.50 7.56 17.52
CA ALA A 88 9.64 6.58 16.45
C ALA A 88 8.30 5.88 16.24
N TYR A 89 7.78 5.87 15.01
CA TYR A 89 6.62 5.04 14.68
C TYR A 89 6.94 3.58 14.95
N ALA A 90 5.99 2.86 15.54
CA ALA A 90 5.97 1.41 15.45
C ALA A 90 5.95 1.05 13.96
N LEU A 91 7.02 0.38 13.50
CA LEU A 91 7.07 -0.27 12.20
C LEU A 91 5.76 -1.02 12.00
N GLY A 92 5.01 -0.69 10.95
CA GLY A 92 3.87 -1.49 10.53
C GLY A 92 4.29 -2.96 10.33
N PRO A 93 3.35 -3.91 10.24
CA PRO A 93 3.65 -5.35 10.22
C PRO A 93 4.50 -5.82 9.02
N LEU A 94 4.72 -4.95 8.03
CA LEU A 94 5.52 -5.21 6.84
C LEU A 94 6.84 -4.43 6.93
N ALA A 95 7.95 -5.15 6.80
CA ALA A 95 9.26 -4.57 6.57
C ALA A 95 9.28 -3.91 5.18
N LYS A 96 8.86 -2.64 5.11
CA LYS A 96 9.09 -1.81 3.92
C LYS A 96 10.61 -1.70 3.73
N PRO A 97 11.15 -1.83 2.51
CA PRO A 97 12.59 -1.73 2.29
C PRO A 97 13.07 -0.39 2.85
N ASP A 98 14.00 -0.50 3.81
CA ASP A 98 14.55 0.63 4.53
C ASP A 98 15.34 1.50 3.55
N GLU A 99 14.70 2.51 2.93
CA GLU A 99 15.45 3.61 2.30
C GLU A 99 16.13 4.51 3.35
N TRP A 100 15.99 4.18 4.63
CA TRP A 100 16.41 5.06 5.72
C TRP A 100 16.93 4.29 6.94
N ASP A 101 18.01 3.52 6.77
CA ASP A 101 18.92 3.20 7.88
C ASP A 101 19.55 4.52 8.36
N SER A 102 18.95 5.12 9.39
CA SER A 102 19.53 6.23 10.14
C SER A 102 19.63 5.86 11.61
N ARG A 103 20.41 4.81 11.91
CA ARG A 103 20.76 4.48 13.30
C ARG A 103 21.57 5.63 13.94
N PRO A 104 21.41 5.90 15.25
CA PRO A 104 21.71 4.90 16.27
C PRO A 104 20.45 4.37 16.97
N MET A 105 20.10 3.13 16.61
CA MET A 105 19.65 2.16 17.62
C MET A 105 20.71 2.16 18.72
N GLY A 106 20.34 2.38 19.99
CA GLY A 106 21.24 2.23 21.14
C GLY A 106 21.79 0.80 21.33
N SER A 107 21.72 -0.03 20.29
CA SER A 107 22.04 -1.44 20.31
C SER A 107 22.19 -1.97 18.87
N GLN A 108 23.25 -1.56 18.16
CA GLN A 108 23.96 -2.55 17.32
C GLN A 108 24.65 -3.61 18.22
N GLU A 109 23.93 -4.09 19.24
CA GLU A 109 24.32 -5.17 20.15
C GLU A 109 23.74 -6.44 19.55
N ARG A 110 24.45 -7.54 19.33
CA ARG A 110 25.79 -7.98 19.72
C ARG A 110 26.25 -8.84 18.57
N HIS A 111 27.48 -8.62 18.09
CA HIS A 111 28.15 -9.67 17.31
C HIS A 111 28.14 -10.94 18.15
N LEU A 112 27.56 -12.01 17.59
CA LEU A 112 27.63 -13.36 18.10
C LEU A 112 29.10 -13.67 18.41
N ARG A 113 29.43 -13.77 19.70
CA ARG A 113 30.65 -14.41 20.15
C ARG A 113 30.54 -15.88 19.76
N VAL A 114 31.45 -16.33 18.90
CA VAL A 114 31.77 -17.75 18.73
C VAL A 114 33.18 -17.94 19.27
N ALA A 115 33.33 -19.07 19.95
CA ALA A 115 34.44 -19.54 20.80
C ALA A 115 35.85 -19.18 20.34
#